data_AF-A0A316LAD7-F1
#
_entry.id   AF-A0A316LAD7-F1
#
_cell.length_a   1.000
_cell.length_b   1.000
_cell.length_c   1.000
_cell.angle_alpha   90.00
_cell.angle_beta   90.00
_cell.angle_gamma   90.00
#
_symmetry.space_group_name_H-M   'P 1'
#
loop_
_entity.id
_entity.type
_entity.pdbx_description
1 polymer ?
#
loop_
_entity_poly.entity_id
_entity_poly.type
_entity_poly.pdbx_seq_one_letter_code
_entity_poly.pdbx_strand_id
1 'polypeptide(L)' 'MRLCTLRDEADLREIWRVCFGDPPTYIDYFFENRFDPQNTVCLEEHGRIPAAMHIVPY' A
#
# COMPACT_ATOMS: atom_id res chain seq x y z
N MET A 1 13.74 3.88 3.14
CA MET A 1 12.37 4.24 2.72
C MET A 1 12.42 4.81 1.32
N ARG A 2 11.43 4.50 0.48
CA ARG A 2 11.31 5.00 -0.90
C ARG A 2 9.85 5.23 -1.27
N LEU A 3 9.60 5.96 -2.36
CA LEU A 3 8.28 5.99 -2.97
C LEU A 3 7.93 4.61 -3.53
N CYS A 4 6.64 4.28 -3.44
CA CYS A 4 6.12 3.07 -4.05
C CYS A 4 6.05 3.20 -5.57
N THR A 5 5.89 2.06 -6.20
CA THR A 5 5.61 1.91 -7.62
C THR A 5 4.39 1.01 -7.77
N LEU A 6 3.82 0.93 -8.97
CA LEU A 6 2.71 0.00 -9.25
C LEU A 6 3.09 -1.48 -9.02
N ARG A 7 4.39 -1.82 -9.00
CA ARG A 7 4.85 -3.18 -8.71
C ARG A 7 4.69 -3.58 -7.25
N ASP A 8 4.60 -2.60 -6.35
CA ASP A 8 4.54 -2.83 -4.91
C ASP A 8 3.10 -3.10 -4.43
N GLU A 9 2.10 -2.92 -5.29
CA GLU A 9 0.67 -3.00 -4.93
C GLU A 9 0.30 -4.31 -4.21
N ALA A 10 0.84 -5.45 -4.65
CA ALA A 10 0.56 -6.74 -4.02
C ALA A 10 1.05 -6.80 -2.55
N ASP A 11 2.25 -6.29 -2.29
CA ASP A 11 2.80 -6.23 -0.94
C ASP A 11 2.02 -5.23 -0.07
N LEU A 12 1.62 -4.09 -0.64
CA LEU A 12 0.84 -3.06 0.07
C LEU A 12 -0.54 -3.58 0.48
N ARG A 13 -1.23 -4.31 -0.41
CA ARG A 13 -2.52 -4.96 -0.12
C ARG A 13 -2.38 -5.98 1.00
N GLU A 14 -1.30 -6.75 1.00
CA GLU A 14 -1.05 -7.75 2.04
C GLU A 14 -0.78 -7.12 3.41
N ILE A 15 0.05 -6.08 3.45
CA ILE A 15 0.30 -5.31 4.68
C ILE A 15 -1.02 -4.76 5.23
N TRP A 16 -1.85 -4.15 4.38
CA TRP A 16 -3.14 -3.61 4.80
C TRP A 16 -4.02 -4.70 5.41
N ARG A 17 -4.17 -5.83 4.70
CA ARG A 17 -4.99 -6.97 5.15
C ARG A 17 -4.52 -7.50 6.50
N VAL A 18 -3.21 -7.65 6.70
CA VAL A 18 -2.62 -8.16 7.95
C VAL A 18 -2.78 -7.15 9.10
N CYS A 19 -2.60 -5.86 8.85
CA CYS A 19 -2.64 -4.85 9.89
C CYS A 19 -4.05 -4.45 10.33
N PHE A 20 -5.00 -4.37 9.41
CA PHE A 20 -6.34 -3.81 9.66
C PHE A 20 -7.48 -4.82 9.55
N GLY A 21 -7.29 -5.92 8.81
CA GLY A 21 -8.32 -6.95 8.65
C GLY A 21 -9.56 -6.50 7.86
N ASP A 22 -9.46 -5.40 7.11
CA ASP A 22 -10.54 -4.90 6.26
C ASP A 22 -10.94 -5.93 5.18
N PRO A 23 -12.21 -5.93 4.75
CA PRO A 23 -12.67 -6.85 3.73
C PRO A 23 -11.91 -6.62 2.40
N PRO A 24 -11.60 -7.68 1.64
CA PRO A 24 -10.89 -7.55 0.36
C PRO A 24 -11.54 -6.53 -0.58
N THR A 25 -12.88 -6.46 -0.61
CA THR A 25 -13.63 -5.53 -1.44
C THR A 25 -13.37 -4.06 -1.12
N TYR A 26 -13.08 -3.71 0.14
CA TYR A 26 -12.73 -2.34 0.52
C TYR A 26 -11.30 -2.00 0.10
N ILE A 27 -10.37 -2.95 0.30
CA ILE A 27 -8.98 -2.81 -0.14
C ILE A 27 -8.96 -2.66 -1.68
N ASP A 28 -9.66 -3.52 -2.42
CA ASP A 28 -9.81 -3.44 -3.88
C ASP A 28 -10.32 -2.05 -4.30
N TYR A 29 -11.40 -1.58 -3.67
CA TYR A 29 -11.95 -0.25 -3.95
C TYR A 29 -10.92 0.86 -3.73
N PHE A 30 -10.13 0.82 -2.64
CA PHE A 30 -9.08 1.80 -2.40
C PHE A 30 -8.04 1.78 -3.52
N PHE A 31 -7.54 0.61 -3.89
CA PHE A 31 -6.50 0.48 -4.91
C PHE A 31 -6.98 0.85 -6.32
N GLU A 32 -8.27 0.65 -6.61
CA GLU A 32 -8.86 1.05 -7.90
C GLU A 32 -9.13 2.55 -8.00
N ASN A 33 -9.47 3.22 -6.88
CA ASN A 33 -10.04 4.58 -6.92
C ASN A 33 -9.15 5.65 -6.28
N ARG A 34 -8.24 5.28 -5.38
CA ARG A 34 -7.52 6.22 -4.51
C ARG A 34 -6.02 5.96 -4.41
N PHE A 35 -5.55 4.76 -4.76
CA PHE A 35 -4.13 4.46 -4.69
C PHE A 35 -3.34 5.29 -5.69
N ASP A 36 -2.35 6.00 -5.15
CA ASP A 36 -1.35 6.71 -5.93
C ASP A 36 0.05 6.35 -5.38
N PRO A 37 0.89 5.65 -6.17
CA PRO A 37 2.24 5.30 -5.75
C PRO A 37 3.13 6.54 -5.49
N GLN A 38 2.84 7.69 -6.12
CA GLN A 38 3.57 8.94 -5.88
C GLN A 38 3.24 9.57 -4.52
N ASN A 39 2.09 9.20 -3.94
CA ASN A 39 1.66 9.59 -2.61
C ASN A 39 1.77 8.45 -1.58
N THR A 40 2.54 7.40 -1.88
CA THR A 40 2.74 6.26 -0.99
C THR A 40 4.22 6.03 -0.75
N VAL A 41 4.63 5.99 0.52
CA VAL A 41 6.02 5.70 0.93
C VAL A 41 6.08 4.32 1.57
N CYS A 42 7.07 3.52 1.20
CA CYS A 42 7.34 2.23 1.82
C CYS A 42 8.73 2.17 2.46
N LEU A 43 8.86 1.35 3.50
CA LEU A 43 10.15 0.89 4.00
C LEU A 43 10.55 -0.34 3.20
N GLU A 44 11.77 -0.37 2.65
CA GLU A 44 12.30 -1.56 1.96
C GLU A 44 13.45 -2.13 2.80
N GLU A 45 13.33 -3.40 3.16
CA GLU A 45 14.34 -4.14 3.91
C GLU A 45 14.49 -5.54 3.32
N HIS A 46 15.71 -5.88 2.89
CA HIS A 46 16.04 -7.19 2.33
C HIS A 46 15.12 -7.63 1.18
N GLY A 47 14.75 -6.69 0.30
CA GLY A 47 13.86 -6.95 -0.84
C GLY A 47 12.39 -7.18 -0.46
N ARG A 48 11.99 -6.87 0.78
CA ARG A 48 10.60 -6.92 1.25
C ARG A 48 10.14 -5.55 1.73
N ILE A 49 8.83 -5.35 1.74
CA ILE A 49 8.19 -4.16 2.27
C ILE A 49 7.50 -4.51 3.59
N PRO A 50 8.13 -4.30 4.76
CA PRO A 50 7.48 -4.57 6.04
C PRO A 50 6.49 -3.49 6.48
N ALA A 51 6.55 -2.29 5.90
CA ALA A 51 5.70 -1.17 6.28
C ALA A 51 5.48 -0.21 5.12
N ALA A 52 4.30 0.41 5.08
CA ALA A 52 3.95 1.44 4.12
C ALA A 52 3.01 2.49 4.72
N MET A 53 3.03 3.67 4.12
CA MET A 53 2.17 4.80 4.49
C MET A 53 1.54 5.37 3.22
N HIS A 54 0.21 5.39 3.20
CA HIS A 54 -0.58 6.03 2.15
C HIS A 54 -0.95 7.45 2.58
N ILE A 55 -0.58 8.44 1.76
CA ILE A 55 -1.00 9.83 1.94
C ILE A 55 -2.18 10.06 1.01
N VAL A 56 -3.34 10.36 1.56
CA VAL A 56 -4.55 10.66 0.78
C VAL A 56 -4.79 12.17 0.84
N PRO A 57 -4.55 12.93 -0.24
CA PRO A 57 -4.83 14.37 -0.26
C PRO A 57 -6.34 14.63 -0.15
N TYR A 58 -6.70 15.71 0.54
CA TYR A 58 -8.07 16.22 0.67
C TYR A 58 -8.53 16.99 -0.56
#